data_AF-A0A7L0ET45-F1
#
_entry.id   AF-A0A7L0ET45-F1
#
_cell.length_a   1.000
_cell.length_b   1.000
_cell.length_c   1.000
_cell.angle_alpha   90.00
_cell.angle_beta   90.00
_cell.angle_gamma   90.00
#
_symmetry.space_group_name_H-M   'P 1'
#
loop_
_entity.id
_entity.type
_entity.pdbx_description
1 polymer ?
#
loop_
_entity_poly.entity_id
_entity_poly.type
_entity_poly.pdbx_seq_one_letter_code
_entity_poly.pdbx_strand_id
1 'polypeptide(L)'
;MAAEAPLTGVGWAAAPDAAPAGWTVITATVEGAAAQLGKGFGHKGGGYLCVSTGGAQGSVVTDVQVLSERSPQPAGYTRAPEFPEPRTGVSRKKRLYVRLVPPDAAETAVFDLKLSSKSKALPHYMKIGEMGNFAIWCKKEPLKKPSPTPPPRPRSLSGGLKQLSL
;
A
#
# COMPACT_ATOMS: atom_id res chain seq x y z
N MET A 1 17.61 -13.37 -3.74
CA MET A 1 16.20 -13.00 -3.97
C MET A 1 15.96 -11.71 -3.20
N ALA A 2 15.83 -10.58 -3.90
CA ALA A 2 15.69 -9.27 -3.25
C ALA A 2 14.40 -9.26 -2.42
N ALA A 3 14.46 -8.80 -1.18
CA ALA A 3 13.27 -8.63 -0.35
C ALA A 3 12.43 -7.51 -0.98
N GLU A 4 11.20 -7.82 -1.38
CA GLU A 4 10.23 -6.86 -1.86
C GLU A 4 9.97 -5.83 -0.74
N ALA A 5 10.04 -4.54 -1.05
CA ALA A 5 9.80 -3.49 -0.06
C ALA A 5 8.29 -3.20 0.04
N PRO A 6 7.76 -2.86 1.22
CA PRO A 6 6.36 -2.49 1.35
C PRO A 6 6.05 -1.23 0.55
N LEU A 7 4.82 -1.14 0.04
CA LEU A 7 4.32 0.06 -0.59
C LEU A 7 4.23 1.18 0.44
N THR A 8 4.70 2.36 0.06
CA THR A 8 4.64 3.60 0.86
C THR A 8 3.57 4.56 0.35
N GLY A 9 3.00 4.28 -0.82
CA GLY A 9 1.88 5.05 -1.36
C GLY A 9 1.17 4.30 -2.48
N VAL A 10 -0.13 4.56 -2.60
CA VAL A 10 -0.96 4.13 -3.73
C VAL A 10 -1.77 5.34 -4.18
N GLY A 11 -1.86 5.54 -5.48
CA GLY A 11 -2.37 6.76 -6.07
C GLY A 11 -2.90 6.52 -7.47
N TRP A 12 -3.30 7.63 -8.09
CA TRP A 12 -3.82 7.68 -9.45
C TRP A 12 -2.98 8.57 -10.32
N ALA A 13 -2.67 8.14 -11.53
CA ALA A 13 -2.03 8.98 -12.53
C ALA A 13 -2.97 9.11 -13.75
N ALA A 14 -3.20 10.33 -14.23
CA ALA A 14 -4.02 10.58 -15.43
C ALA A 14 -3.40 9.97 -16.69
N ALA A 15 -2.07 9.89 -16.71
CA ALA A 15 -1.25 9.28 -17.76
C ALA A 15 0.01 8.64 -17.14
N PRO A 16 0.72 7.72 -17.83
CA PRO A 16 1.91 7.08 -17.28
C PRO A 16 3.04 8.05 -16.91
N ASP A 17 3.16 9.15 -17.66
CA ASP A 17 4.13 10.23 -17.47
C ASP A 17 3.68 11.26 -16.41
N ALA A 18 2.43 11.20 -15.95
CA ALA A 18 1.91 12.11 -14.93
C ALA A 18 2.29 11.72 -13.49
N ALA A 19 2.78 10.50 -13.28
CA ALA A 19 3.17 10.04 -11.95
C ALA A 19 4.47 10.75 -11.50
N PRO A 20 4.54 11.19 -10.23
CA PRO A 20 5.73 11.86 -9.72
C PRO A 20 6.93 10.91 -9.62
N ALA A 21 8.13 11.49 -9.50
CA ALA A 21 9.36 10.71 -9.32
C ALA A 21 9.24 9.76 -8.11
N GLY A 22 9.73 8.53 -8.27
CA GLY A 22 9.62 7.47 -7.25
C GLY A 22 8.29 6.71 -7.24
N TRP A 23 7.36 7.05 -8.15
CA TRP A 23 6.13 6.29 -8.37
C TRP A 23 6.20 5.47 -9.66
N THR A 24 5.68 4.25 -9.58
CA THR A 24 5.59 3.31 -10.69
C THR A 24 4.14 3.17 -11.10
N VAL A 25 3.86 3.41 -12.39
CA VAL A 25 2.50 3.28 -12.95
C VAL A 25 2.23 1.85 -13.40
N ILE A 26 1.08 1.31 -13.02
CA ILE A 26 0.59 0.01 -13.49
C ILE A 26 -0.06 0.21 -14.86
N THR A 27 0.69 -0.07 -15.92
CA THR A 27 0.26 0.13 -17.32
C THR A 27 -0.32 -1.13 -17.97
N ALA A 28 -0.11 -2.30 -17.37
CA ALA A 28 -0.62 -3.58 -17.85
C ALA A 28 -1.28 -4.39 -16.73
N THR A 29 -2.29 -5.19 -17.07
CA THR A 29 -2.84 -6.21 -16.19
C THR A 29 -1.92 -7.42 -16.13
N VAL A 30 -2.19 -8.32 -15.19
CA VAL A 30 -1.50 -9.61 -15.09
C VAL A 30 -1.62 -10.47 -16.36
N GLU A 31 -2.65 -10.24 -17.18
CA GLU A 31 -2.83 -10.89 -18.49
C GLU A 31 -2.14 -10.15 -19.64
N GLY A 32 -1.45 -9.03 -19.38
CA GLY A 32 -0.78 -8.21 -20.39
C GLY A 32 -1.70 -7.23 -21.13
N ALA A 33 -2.97 -7.09 -20.72
CA ALA A 33 -3.88 -6.11 -21.29
C ALA A 33 -3.57 -4.69 -20.77
N ALA A 34 -3.89 -3.65 -21.55
CA ALA A 34 -3.67 -2.27 -21.12
C ALA A 34 -4.50 -1.93 -19.87
N ALA A 35 -3.85 -1.46 -18.80
CA ALA A 35 -4.45 -1.17 -17.51
C ALA A 35 -4.99 0.27 -17.39
N GLN A 36 -5.60 0.79 -18.46
CA GLN A 36 -6.17 2.13 -18.47
C GLN A 36 -7.61 2.11 -17.94
N LEU A 37 -7.82 2.65 -16.75
CA LEU A 37 -9.13 2.77 -16.12
C LEU A 37 -9.89 3.96 -16.74
N GLY A 38 -11.17 3.79 -17.04
CA GLY A 38 -12.05 4.89 -17.46
C GLY A 38 -12.13 5.20 -18.95
N LYS A 39 -11.58 4.37 -19.85
CA LYS A 39 -11.89 4.45 -21.29
C LYS A 39 -13.25 3.77 -21.55
N GLY A 40 -14.32 4.56 -21.65
CA GLY A 40 -15.67 4.10 -22.00
C GLY A 40 -16.62 5.27 -22.27
N PHE A 41 -17.68 5.03 -23.04
CA PHE A 41 -18.65 6.07 -23.43
C PHE A 41 -19.23 6.79 -22.19
N GLY A 42 -18.96 8.09 -22.06
CA GLY A 42 -19.46 8.93 -20.97
C GLY A 42 -18.56 9.08 -19.73
N HIS A 43 -17.36 8.50 -19.70
CA HIS A 43 -16.39 8.70 -18.60
C HIS A 43 -15.28 9.68 -19.02
N LYS A 44 -15.29 10.90 -18.46
CA LYS A 44 -14.26 11.94 -18.71
C LYS A 44 -13.01 11.81 -17.81
N GLY A 45 -12.93 10.80 -16.96
CA GLY A 45 -11.84 10.60 -16.01
C GLY A 45 -11.09 9.29 -16.26
N GLY A 46 -10.23 9.27 -17.26
CA GLY A 46 -9.30 8.18 -17.49
C GLY A 46 -8.10 8.23 -16.52
N GLY A 47 -7.41 7.11 -16.33
CA GLY A 47 -6.15 7.08 -15.59
C GLY A 47 -5.61 5.68 -15.36
N TYR A 48 -4.54 5.61 -14.59
CA TYR A 48 -3.79 4.42 -14.23
C TYR A 48 -3.60 4.40 -12.71
N LEU A 49 -3.53 3.22 -12.13
CA LEU A 49 -3.05 3.10 -10.76
C LEU A 49 -1.54 3.27 -10.75
N CYS A 50 -1.03 3.90 -9.69
CA CYS A 50 0.40 4.02 -9.45
C CYS A 50 0.72 3.72 -7.98
N VAL A 51 1.92 3.23 -7.75
CA VAL A 51 2.40 2.83 -6.43
C VAL A 51 3.80 3.40 -6.21
N SER A 52 4.18 3.65 -4.95
CA SER A 52 5.56 4.00 -4.59
C SER A 52 6.11 3.02 -3.56
N THR A 53 7.42 2.80 -3.61
CA THR A 53 8.19 1.97 -2.68
C THR A 53 9.43 2.75 -2.24
N GLY A 54 10.03 2.36 -1.09
CA GLY A 54 11.36 2.84 -0.71
C GLY A 54 11.43 4.01 0.28
N GLY A 55 10.32 4.42 0.90
CA GLY A 55 10.35 5.37 2.01
C GLY A 55 10.71 4.71 3.34
N ALA A 56 12.00 4.48 3.63
CA ALA A 56 12.45 3.90 4.91
C ALA A 56 12.16 4.78 6.15
N GLN A 57 11.65 6.00 5.96
CA GLN A 57 11.36 7.00 6.99
C GLN A 57 9.90 7.49 6.95
N GLY A 58 9.03 6.82 6.18
CA GLY A 58 7.64 7.21 5.97
C GLY A 58 6.62 6.19 6.51
N SER A 59 5.34 6.48 6.31
CA SER A 59 4.28 5.50 6.55
C SER A 59 4.26 4.41 5.48
N VAL A 60 3.87 3.21 5.87
CA VAL A 60 3.62 2.07 4.98
C VAL A 60 2.11 1.92 4.74
N VAL A 61 1.75 1.43 3.56
CA VAL A 61 0.37 1.14 3.20
C VAL A 61 -0.02 -0.19 3.85
N THR A 62 -0.95 -0.16 4.80
CA THR A 62 -1.42 -1.39 5.49
C THR A 62 -2.71 -1.93 4.88
N ASP A 63 -3.52 -1.06 4.28
CA ASP A 63 -4.73 -1.45 3.57
C ASP A 63 -5.07 -0.49 2.43
N VAL A 64 -5.77 -1.02 1.42
CA VAL A 64 -6.29 -0.28 0.27
C VAL A 64 -7.71 -0.75 -0.01
N GLN A 65 -8.64 0.19 -0.17
CA GLN A 65 -10.05 -0.11 -0.43
C GLN A 65 -10.60 0.68 -1.61
N VAL A 66 -11.46 0.03 -2.39
CA VAL A 66 -12.17 0.64 -3.51
C VAL A 66 -13.63 0.83 -3.10
N LEU A 67 -14.04 2.08 -2.89
CA LEU A 67 -15.39 2.41 -2.43
C LEU A 67 -16.15 3.23 -3.47
N SER A 68 -17.46 3.31 -3.33
CA SER A 68 -18.29 4.22 -4.14
C SER A 68 -17.94 5.67 -3.83
N GLU A 69 -18.12 6.57 -4.78
CA GLU A 69 -17.99 8.01 -4.54
C GLU A 69 -18.89 8.50 -3.41
N ARG A 70 -20.08 7.91 -3.31
CA ARG A 70 -21.10 8.23 -2.30
C ARG A 70 -20.83 7.58 -0.94
N SER A 71 -19.87 6.67 -0.85
CA SER A 71 -19.53 6.03 0.41
C SER A 71 -18.75 7.01 1.29
N PRO A 72 -19.04 7.08 2.60
CA PRO A 72 -18.26 7.89 3.52
C PRO A 72 -16.82 7.38 3.58
N GLN A 73 -15.87 8.29 3.86
CA GLN A 73 -14.48 7.91 4.10
C GLN A 73 -14.39 7.04 5.36
N PRO A 74 -13.83 5.83 5.30
CA PRO A 74 -13.69 4.99 6.49
C PRO A 74 -12.67 5.55 7.48
N ALA A 75 -12.86 5.27 8.77
CA ALA A 75 -11.96 5.73 9.82
C ALA A 75 -10.52 5.20 9.65
N GLY A 76 -9.55 6.10 9.77
CA GLY A 76 -8.13 5.79 9.58
C GLY A 76 -7.72 5.54 8.12
N TYR A 77 -8.58 5.88 7.15
CA TYR A 77 -8.20 5.90 5.74
C TYR A 77 -8.14 7.33 5.24
N THR A 78 -7.29 7.54 4.24
CA THR A 78 -7.18 8.78 3.49
C THR A 78 -7.45 8.50 2.02
N ARG A 79 -7.92 9.51 1.29
CA ARG A 79 -8.13 9.39 -0.15
C ARG A 79 -6.77 9.24 -0.84
N ALA A 80 -6.66 8.28 -1.75
CA ALA A 80 -5.47 8.14 -2.56
C ALA A 80 -5.25 9.42 -3.40
N PRO A 81 -4.01 9.95 -3.49
CA PRO A 81 -3.72 11.13 -4.29
C PRO A 81 -3.97 10.86 -5.78
N GLU A 82 -4.25 11.93 -6.52
CA GLU A 82 -4.39 11.89 -7.97
C GLU A 82 -3.35 12.82 -8.61
N PHE A 83 -2.77 12.38 -9.73
CA PHE A 83 -1.66 13.04 -10.39
C PHE A 83 -1.98 13.28 -11.87
N PRO A 84 -1.98 14.54 -12.35
CA PRO A 84 -2.06 15.75 -11.52
C PRO A 84 -3.36 15.77 -10.71
N GLU A 85 -3.39 16.57 -9.64
CA GLU A 85 -4.59 16.78 -8.82
C GLU A 85 -5.78 17.11 -9.74
N PRO A 86 -6.96 16.51 -9.53
CA PRO A 86 -8.05 16.61 -10.48
C PRO A 86 -8.54 18.05 -10.51
N ARG A 87 -8.69 18.57 -11.74
CA ARG A 87 -9.40 19.82 -11.96
C ARG A 87 -10.85 19.66 -11.50
N THR A 88 -11.42 20.70 -10.89
CA THR A 88 -12.81 20.72 -10.42
C THR A 88 -13.77 20.16 -11.47
N GLY A 89 -14.57 19.16 -11.11
CA GLY A 89 -15.60 18.55 -11.99
C GLY A 89 -15.30 17.13 -12.49
N VAL A 90 -14.14 16.53 -12.18
CA VAL A 90 -13.89 15.11 -12.46
C VAL A 90 -14.47 14.24 -11.34
N SER A 91 -15.75 13.86 -11.48
CA SER A 91 -16.39 12.87 -10.61
C SER A 91 -16.03 11.46 -11.10
N ARG A 92 -15.42 10.67 -10.22
CA ARG A 92 -15.20 9.23 -10.43
C ARG A 92 -16.21 8.49 -9.56
N LYS A 93 -17.01 7.61 -10.19
CA LYS A 93 -18.00 6.75 -9.51
C LYS A 93 -17.41 5.90 -8.37
N LYS A 94 -16.10 5.63 -8.42
CA LYS A 94 -15.36 4.87 -7.42
C LYS A 94 -14.16 5.69 -6.94
N ARG A 95 -13.82 5.55 -5.66
CA ARG A 95 -12.68 6.19 -4.99
C ARG A 95 -11.77 5.11 -4.41
N LEU A 96 -10.48 5.40 -4.43
CA LEU A 96 -9.47 4.58 -3.78
C LEU A 96 -9.11 5.23 -2.43
N TYR A 97 -9.14 4.44 -1.37
CA TYR A 97 -8.76 4.84 -0.03
C TYR A 97 -7.58 4.00 0.44
N VAL A 98 -6.64 4.65 1.12
CA VAL A 98 -5.41 4.03 1.62
C VAL A 98 -5.32 4.25 3.12
N ARG A 99 -4.92 3.21 3.85
CA ARG A 99 -4.52 3.32 5.26
C ARG A 99 -3.01 3.31 5.32
N LEU A 100 -2.46 4.42 5.79
CA LEU A 100 -1.04 4.64 6.01
C LEU A 100 -0.77 4.62 7.50
N VAL A 101 0.21 3.82 7.92
CA VAL A 101 0.62 3.68 9.33
C VAL A 101 2.13 3.71 9.39
N PRO A 102 2.75 4.29 10.43
CA PRO A 102 4.19 4.15 10.64
C PRO A 102 4.60 2.67 10.71
N PRO A 103 5.76 2.29 10.16
CA PRO A 103 6.19 0.89 10.08
C PRO A 103 6.27 0.23 11.47
N ASP A 104 6.65 0.97 12.52
CA ASP A 104 6.72 0.46 13.90
C ASP A 104 5.36 0.08 14.48
N ALA A 105 4.29 0.73 14.02
CA ALA A 105 2.92 0.46 14.45
C ALA A 105 2.17 -0.50 13.51
N ALA A 106 2.78 -0.88 12.38
CA ALA A 106 2.17 -1.77 11.40
C ALA A 106 2.57 -3.23 11.65
N GLU A 107 1.59 -4.13 11.63
CA GLU A 107 1.83 -5.58 11.68
C GLU A 107 1.98 -6.18 10.29
N THR A 108 1.22 -5.65 9.33
CA THR A 108 1.19 -6.07 7.94
C THR A 108 1.27 -4.84 7.04
N ALA A 109 1.84 -5.02 5.86
CA ALA A 109 1.84 -4.02 4.81
C ALA A 109 1.43 -4.64 3.47
N VAL A 110 0.99 -3.78 2.56
CA VAL A 110 0.79 -4.10 1.16
C VAL A 110 2.15 -4.02 0.47
N PHE A 111 2.53 -5.07 -0.26
CA PHE A 111 3.79 -5.16 -0.98
C PHE A 111 3.61 -5.02 -2.49
N ASP A 112 2.46 -5.47 -3.00
CA ASP A 112 2.18 -5.42 -4.42
C ASP A 112 0.69 -5.10 -4.67
N LEU A 113 0.44 -4.46 -5.80
CA LEU A 113 -0.89 -4.10 -6.25
C LEU A 113 -1.01 -4.43 -7.73
N LYS A 114 -2.03 -5.22 -8.08
CA LYS A 114 -2.21 -5.79 -9.42
C LYS A 114 -3.60 -5.56 -9.95
N LEU A 115 -3.68 -5.50 -11.27
CA LEU A 115 -4.92 -5.41 -12.03
C LEU A 115 -5.11 -6.67 -12.85
N SER A 116 -6.34 -7.15 -12.92
CA SER A 116 -6.74 -8.24 -13.81
C SER A 116 -8.09 -7.96 -14.45
N SER A 117 -8.50 -8.78 -15.41
CA SER A 117 -9.91 -8.87 -15.79
C SER A 117 -10.78 -9.31 -14.61
N LYS A 118 -12.07 -8.95 -14.62
CA LYS A 118 -13.01 -9.27 -13.52
C LYS A 118 -13.23 -10.78 -13.31
N SER A 119 -13.07 -11.58 -14.35
CA SER A 119 -13.23 -13.04 -14.32
C SER A 119 -11.98 -13.77 -13.84
N LYS A 120 -10.82 -13.11 -13.82
CA LYS A 120 -9.56 -13.72 -13.40
C LYS A 120 -9.44 -13.66 -11.88
N ALA A 121 -9.20 -14.81 -11.25
CA ALA A 121 -8.76 -14.89 -9.87
C ALA A 121 -7.23 -14.89 -9.79
N LEU A 122 -6.69 -14.20 -8.78
CA LEU A 122 -5.24 -14.18 -8.50
C LEU A 122 -4.94 -14.90 -7.18
N PRO A 123 -4.32 -16.10 -7.22
CA PRO A 123 -3.85 -16.79 -6.03
C PRO A 123 -2.85 -15.94 -5.25
N HIS A 124 -2.88 -16.01 -3.91
CA HIS A 124 -2.02 -15.25 -3.00
C HIS A 124 -2.24 -13.72 -2.99
N TYR A 125 -3.25 -13.23 -3.71
CA TYR A 125 -3.67 -11.83 -3.64
C TYR A 125 -5.11 -11.75 -3.13
N MET A 126 -5.41 -10.67 -2.41
CA MET A 126 -6.75 -10.35 -1.94
C MET A 126 -7.40 -9.34 -2.88
N LYS A 127 -8.61 -9.65 -3.37
CA LYS A 127 -9.41 -8.71 -4.16
C LYS A 127 -9.92 -7.58 -3.26
N ILE A 128 -9.58 -6.34 -3.60
CA ILE A 128 -9.98 -5.15 -2.83
C ILE A 128 -11.10 -4.35 -3.49
N GLY A 129 -11.47 -4.71 -4.72
CA GLY A 129 -12.62 -4.18 -5.41
C GLY A 129 -12.50 -4.24 -6.92
N GLU A 130 -13.40 -3.54 -7.58
CA GLU A 130 -13.47 -3.46 -9.04
C GLU A 130 -13.67 -2.04 -9.50
N MET A 131 -13.08 -1.71 -10.64
CA MET A 131 -13.22 -0.40 -11.26
C MET A 131 -13.13 -0.50 -12.77
N GLY A 132 -14.17 -0.02 -13.44
CA GLY A 132 -14.35 -0.26 -14.87
C GLY A 132 -14.39 -1.77 -15.16
N ASN A 133 -13.48 -2.22 -16.02
CA ASN A 133 -13.38 -3.61 -16.44
C ASN A 133 -12.33 -4.42 -15.68
N PHE A 134 -11.73 -3.82 -14.64
CA PHE A 134 -10.64 -4.45 -13.90
C PHE A 134 -11.06 -4.82 -12.48
N ALA A 135 -10.57 -5.98 -12.03
CA ALA A 135 -10.47 -6.31 -10.62
C ALA A 135 -9.13 -5.81 -10.08
N ILE A 136 -9.15 -5.25 -8.87
CA ILE A 136 -7.98 -4.70 -8.19
C ILE A 136 -7.62 -5.65 -7.05
N TRP A 137 -6.34 -6.00 -6.97
CA TRP A 137 -5.80 -7.00 -6.07
C TRP A 137 -4.62 -6.44 -5.31
N CYS A 138 -4.49 -6.81 -4.04
CA CYS A 138 -3.32 -6.46 -3.24
C CYS A 138 -2.68 -7.71 -2.64
N LYS A 139 -1.36 -7.70 -2.50
CA LYS A 139 -0.59 -8.68 -1.74
C LYS A 139 -0.22 -8.06 -0.41
N LYS A 140 -0.67 -8.67 0.69
CA LYS A 140 -0.32 -8.24 2.04
C LYS A 140 0.55 -9.28 2.70
N GLU A 141 1.62 -8.84 3.34
CA GLU A 141 2.51 -9.70 4.11
C GLU A 141 2.83 -9.08 5.47
N PRO A 142 3.15 -9.90 6.48
CA PRO A 142 3.65 -9.42 7.76
C PRO A 142 4.95 -8.63 7.59
N LEU A 143 5.05 -7.50 8.30
CA LEU A 143 6.30 -6.77 8.35
C LEU A 143 7.28 -7.51 9.27
N LYS A 144 8.53 -7.65 8.81
CA LYS A 144 9.62 -8.16 9.64
C LYS A 144 9.93 -7.13 10.74
N LYS A 145 9.28 -7.27 11.88
CA LYS A 145 9.61 -6.45 13.06
C LYS A 145 11.05 -6.78 13.46
N PRO A 146 11.89 -5.78 13.79
CA PRO A 146 13.17 -6.07 14.43
C PRO A 146 12.88 -6.89 15.69
N SER A 147 13.53 -8.05 15.81
CA SER A 147 13.44 -8.89 16.99
C SER A 147 13.69 -8.01 18.22
N PRO A 148 12.83 -8.06 19.26
CA PRO A 148 13.13 -7.38 20.51
C PRO A 148 14.44 -7.96 21.00
N THR A 149 15.47 -7.11 21.06
CA THR A 149 16.76 -7.47 21.62
C THR A 149 16.49 -8.00 23.03
N PRO A 150 16.96 -9.21 23.41
CA PRO A 150 16.72 -9.71 24.75
C PRO A 150 17.27 -8.68 25.76
N PRO A 151 16.55 -8.41 26.87
CA PRO A 151 17.05 -7.48 27.88
C PRO A 151 18.46 -7.91 28.30
N PRO A 152 19.40 -6.97 28.52
CA PRO A 152 20.73 -7.32 28.96
C PRO A 152 20.60 -8.17 30.23
N ARG A 153 21.10 -9.41 30.18
CA ARG A 153 21.09 -10.32 31.33
C ARG A 153 21.67 -9.56 32.54
N PRO A 154 20.95 -9.46 33.68
CA PRO A 154 21.56 -8.94 34.88
C PRO A 154 22.72 -9.88 35.23
N ARG A 155 23.95 -9.36 35.16
CA ARG A 155 25.12 -10.06 35.69
C ARG A 155 24.87 -10.19 37.19
N SER A 156 24.48 -11.36 37.67
CA SER A 156 24.46 -11.61 39.10
C SER A 156 25.90 -11.51 39.59
N LEU A 157 26.19 -10.46 40.36
CA LEU A 157 27.40 -10.39 41.17
C LEU A 157 27.19 -11.36 42.33
N SER A 158 27.41 -12.64 42.03
CA SER A 158 27.46 -13.71 43.02
C SER A 158 28.75 -13.62 43.83
N GLY A 159 28.64 -13.15 45.07
CA GLY A 159 29.37 -13.68 46.23
C GLY A 159 30.87 -13.38 46.33
N GLY A 160 31.27 -12.71 47.42
CA GLY A 160 32.67 -12.80 47.85
C GLY A 160 33.21 -11.81 48.89
N LEU A 161 32.41 -11.04 49.63
CA LEU A 161 32.96 -10.28 50.77
C LEU A 161 33.03 -11.20 51.99
N LYS A 162 34.16 -11.91 52.10
CA LYS A 162 34.56 -12.60 53.31
C LYS A 162 34.90 -11.57 54.38
N GLN A 163 34.15 -11.67 55.46
CA GLN A 163 34.36 -11.16 56.80
C GLN A 163 35.86 -11.00 57.15
N LEU A 164 36.30 -9.77 57.40
CA LEU A 164 37.54 -9.49 58.13
C LEU A 164 37.15 -9.15 59.56
N SER A 165 37.48 -10.05 60.48
CA SER A 165 37.53 -9.79 61.91
C SER A 165 38.97 -9.45 62.27
N LEU A 166 39.20 -8.30 62.87
CA LEU A 166 40.18 -8.10 63.95
C LEU A 166 39.81 -6.84 64.73
#